data_AF-A0AAW1TLE8-F1
#
_entry.id   AF-A0AAW1TLE8-F1
#
_cell.length_a   1.000
_cell.length_b   1.000
_cell.length_c   1.000
_cell.angle_alpha   90.00
_cell.angle_beta   90.00
_cell.angle_gamma   90.00
#
_symmetry.space_group_name_H-M   'P 1'
#
loop_
_entity.id
_entity.type
_entity.pdbx_description
1 polymer ?
#
loop_
_entity_poly.entity_id
_entity_poly.type
_entity_poly.pdbx_seq_one_letter_code
_entity_poly.pdbx_strand_id
1 'polypeptide(L)'
;MDTVTLQCRYDLEGEQLYTVKWYKGSKEFFRFIPKELPNTQVFPLPGIDVDLSKSNSNEVVLRHVQPDVTGRYKCEVSSDSPNFYTMMVSGYLYVIDTPEDDPIVFVETDFPEIGYTIRGNCTSPPSFPPANITWFINGKKVIQR
;
A
#
# COMPACT_ATOMS: atom_id res chain seq x y z
N MET A 1 -3.79 -6.42 11.59
CA MET A 1 -4.45 -5.29 10.91
C MET A 1 -3.39 -4.25 10.69
N ASP A 2 -2.95 -4.13 9.45
CA ASP A 2 -1.77 -3.34 9.14
C ASP A 2 -2.10 -1.86 9.08
N THR A 3 -1.09 -1.05 9.41
CA THR A 3 -1.14 0.40 9.40
C THR A 3 0.02 0.92 8.59
N VAL A 4 -0.20 2.00 7.85
CA VAL A 4 0.87 2.69 7.12
C VAL A 4 0.90 4.16 7.52
N THR A 5 2.12 4.70 7.66
CA THR A 5 2.33 6.12 7.93
C THR A 5 2.86 6.79 6.67
N LEU A 6 2.08 7.72 6.12
CA LEU A 6 2.49 8.55 4.99
C LEU A 6 3.14 9.81 5.55
N GLN A 7 4.42 10.02 5.28
CA GLN A 7 5.16 11.18 5.77
C GLN A 7 5.34 12.24 4.68
N CYS A 8 5.16 13.49 5.08
CA CYS A 8 5.42 14.67 4.28
C CYS A 8 6.28 15.64 5.09
N ARG A 9 7.56 15.69 4.75
CA ARG A 9 8.53 16.58 5.39
C ARG A 9 8.71 17.81 4.50
N TYR A 10 8.60 18.98 5.09
CA TYR A 10 8.74 20.27 4.41
C TYR A 10 9.49 21.25 5.32
N ASP A 11 10.12 22.22 4.68
CA ASP A 11 10.70 23.40 5.31
C ASP A 11 9.95 24.61 4.75
N LEU A 12 9.49 25.50 5.64
CA LEU A 12 8.74 26.71 5.27
C LEU A 12 9.66 27.92 5.08
N GLU A 13 10.97 27.78 5.31
CA GLU A 13 11.97 28.85 5.13
C GLU A 13 11.61 30.14 5.89
N GLY A 14 10.97 30.01 7.04
CA GLY A 14 10.53 31.13 7.90
C GLY A 14 9.09 31.59 7.67
N GLU A 15 8.35 31.02 6.73
CA GLU A 15 6.92 31.30 6.54
C GLU A 15 6.01 30.51 7.49
N GLN A 16 4.75 30.94 7.59
CA GLN A 16 3.72 30.23 8.34
C GLN A 16 3.02 29.20 7.46
N LEU A 17 2.69 28.05 8.04
CA LEU A 17 1.90 27.03 7.36
C LEU A 17 0.45 27.49 7.20
N TYR A 18 -0.06 27.45 5.97
CA TYR A 18 -1.48 27.64 5.69
C TYR A 18 -2.23 26.30 5.73
N THR A 19 -1.78 25.32 4.95
CA THR A 19 -2.44 24.00 4.92
C THR A 19 -1.51 22.88 4.45
N VAL A 20 -1.78 21.67 4.91
CA VAL A 20 -1.26 20.43 4.33
C VAL A 20 -2.42 19.59 3.86
N LYS A 21 -2.41 19.15 2.60
CA LYS A 21 -3.44 18.30 2.00
C LYS A 21 -2.85 17.03 1.47
N TRP A 22 -3.60 15.94 1.63
CA TRP A 22 -3.25 14.63 1.13
C TRP A 22 -4.26 14.11 0.12
N TYR A 23 -3.73 13.56 -0.97
CA TYR A 23 -4.49 13.04 -2.10
C TYR A 23 -4.12 11.60 -2.40
N LYS A 24 -5.12 10.78 -2.77
CA LYS A 24 -4.90 9.52 -3.49
C LYS A 24 -5.37 9.73 -4.94
N GLY A 25 -4.43 9.70 -5.88
CA GLY A 25 -4.69 10.11 -7.26
C GLY A 25 -5.04 11.61 -7.36
N SER A 26 -6.30 11.93 -7.64
CA SER A 26 -6.84 13.30 -7.70
C SER A 26 -7.83 13.62 -6.57
N LYS A 27 -8.14 12.66 -5.69
CA LYS A 27 -9.13 12.82 -4.63
C LYS A 27 -8.44 13.13 -3.31
N GLU A 28 -8.82 14.26 -2.73
CA GLU A 28 -8.39 14.63 -1.37
C GLU A 28 -9.04 13.69 -0.36
N PHE A 29 -8.29 13.27 0.65
CA PHE A 29 -8.83 12.43 1.73
C PHE A 29 -8.48 12.95 3.13
N PHE A 30 -7.48 13.83 3.26
CA PHE A 30 -7.10 14.44 4.53
C PHE A 30 -6.57 15.86 4.32
N ARG A 31 -6.90 16.75 5.26
CA ARG A 31 -6.43 18.13 5.30
C ARG A 31 -6.09 18.53 6.73
N PHE A 32 -4.99 19.25 6.89
CA PHE A 32 -4.61 19.94 8.10
C PHE A 32 -4.57 21.46 7.85
N ILE A 33 -5.24 22.24 8.71
CA ILE A 33 -5.20 23.71 8.72
C ILE A 33 -4.91 24.16 10.16
N PRO A 34 -3.71 24.71 10.45
CA PRO A 34 -3.33 25.06 11.82
C PRO A 34 -4.26 26.07 12.50
N LYS A 35 -4.89 26.94 11.71
CA LYS A 35 -5.73 28.07 12.19
C LYS A 35 -7.20 27.70 12.41
N GLU A 36 -7.60 26.46 12.14
CA GLU A 36 -8.98 25.98 12.32
C GLU A 36 -9.13 25.11 13.57
N LEU A 37 -10.37 25.01 14.08
CA LEU A 37 -10.75 24.07 15.12
C LEU A 37 -12.03 23.32 14.69
N PRO A 38 -11.97 22.01 14.41
CA PRO A 38 -10.78 21.15 14.46
C PRO A 38 -9.76 21.51 13.37
N ASN A 39 -8.49 21.31 13.67
CA ASN A 39 -7.38 21.58 12.74
C ASN A 39 -7.21 20.49 11.66
N THR A 40 -7.98 19.41 11.72
CA THR A 40 -7.96 18.30 10.78
C THR A 40 -9.35 18.07 10.18
N GLN A 41 -9.39 17.79 8.88
CA GLN A 41 -10.60 17.38 8.16
C GLN A 41 -10.31 16.10 7.37
N VAL A 42 -11.27 15.16 7.36
CA VAL A 42 -11.20 13.90 6.61
C VAL A 42 -12.30 13.90 5.56
N PHE A 43 -11.92 13.57 4.33
CA PHE A 43 -12.86 13.41 3.22
C PHE A 43 -13.02 11.92 2.92
N PRO A 44 -14.24 11.35 3.03
CA PRO A 44 -14.45 9.93 2.81
C PRO A 44 -13.97 9.48 1.44
N LEU A 45 -13.10 8.46 1.44
CA LEU A 45 -12.61 7.81 0.23
C LEU A 45 -12.61 6.29 0.47
N PRO A 46 -13.21 5.48 -0.43
CA PRO A 46 -13.25 4.03 -0.25
C PRO A 46 -11.86 3.42 -0.02
N GLY A 47 -11.77 2.51 0.97
CA GLY A 47 -10.52 1.87 1.38
C GLY A 47 -9.62 2.72 2.29
N ILE A 48 -9.88 4.02 2.45
CA ILE A 48 -9.06 4.93 3.26
C ILE A 48 -9.71 5.19 4.61
N ASP A 49 -9.10 4.67 5.67
CA ASP A 49 -9.45 4.93 7.07
C ASP A 49 -8.30 5.67 7.76
N VAL A 50 -8.50 6.96 8.06
CA VAL A 50 -7.48 7.83 8.69
C VAL A 50 -7.57 7.73 10.21
N ASP A 51 -6.45 7.45 10.86
CA ASP A 51 -6.31 7.56 12.32
C ASP A 51 -6.00 9.01 12.72
N LEU A 52 -7.05 9.76 13.06
CA LEU A 52 -6.94 11.15 13.50
C LEU A 52 -6.12 11.32 14.78
N SER A 53 -6.01 10.31 15.64
CA SER A 53 -5.21 10.40 16.87
C SER A 53 -3.71 10.36 16.61
N LYS A 54 -3.31 9.90 15.42
CA LYS A 54 -1.91 9.75 14.98
C LYS A 54 -1.58 10.55 13.71
N SER A 55 -2.53 11.34 13.21
CA SER A 55 -2.35 12.15 12.00
C SER A 55 -2.25 13.62 12.36
N ASN A 56 -1.34 14.33 11.71
CA ASN A 56 -1.03 15.73 12.00
C ASN A 56 -0.52 16.44 10.73
N SER A 57 0.16 17.58 10.91
CA SER A 57 0.68 18.38 9.80
C SER A 57 1.79 17.71 8.98
N ASN A 58 2.47 16.69 9.52
CA ASN A 58 3.63 16.06 8.89
C ASN A 58 3.36 14.64 8.43
N GLU A 59 2.35 13.97 9.00
CA GLU A 59 2.06 12.59 8.66
C GLU A 59 0.58 12.24 8.77
N VAL A 60 0.17 11.27 7.95
CA VAL A 60 -1.17 10.68 7.97
C VAL A 60 -1.03 9.18 8.14
N VAL A 61 -1.70 8.66 9.18
CA VAL A 61 -1.73 7.24 9.48
C VAL A 61 -3.02 6.63 8.94
N LEU A 62 -2.88 5.63 8.08
CA LEU A 62 -3.99 4.84 7.57
C LEU A 62 -4.07 3.52 8.34
N ARG A 63 -5.29 3.11 8.71
CA ARG A 63 -5.58 1.83 9.36
C ARG A 63 -6.30 0.89 8.40
N HIS A 64 -6.29 -0.40 8.73
CA HIS A 64 -7.03 -1.42 7.98
C HIS A 64 -6.68 -1.40 6.48
N VAL A 65 -5.41 -1.12 6.15
CA VAL A 65 -4.98 -1.01 4.76
C VAL A 65 -5.09 -2.35 4.06
N GLN A 66 -5.69 -2.33 2.87
CA GLN A 66 -5.90 -3.47 2.00
C GLN A 66 -5.29 -3.21 0.61
N PRO A 67 -5.08 -4.24 -0.23
CA PRO A 67 -4.44 -4.08 -1.53
C PRO A 67 -5.04 -2.98 -2.44
N ASP A 68 -6.33 -2.68 -2.34
CA ASP A 68 -7.03 -1.63 -3.09
C ASP A 68 -6.56 -0.19 -2.79
N VAL A 69 -5.94 0.01 -1.62
CA VAL A 69 -5.33 1.30 -1.25
C VAL A 69 -3.99 1.55 -1.94
N THR A 70 -3.45 0.56 -2.67
CA THR A 70 -2.29 0.72 -3.54
C THR A 70 -2.51 1.87 -4.53
N GLY A 71 -1.47 2.65 -4.77
CA GLY A 71 -1.51 3.73 -5.75
C GLY A 71 -0.63 4.93 -5.42
N ARG A 72 -0.79 5.98 -6.20
CA ARG A 72 -0.05 7.23 -6.05
C ARG A 72 -0.72 8.14 -5.01
N TYR A 73 0.04 8.51 -4.00
CA TYR A 73 -0.33 9.49 -2.99
C TYR A 73 0.41 10.79 -3.24
N LYS A 74 -0.20 11.92 -2.90
CA LYS A 74 0.43 13.24 -2.98
C LYS A 74 0.24 13.99 -1.69
N CYS A 75 1.29 14.70 -1.28
CA CYS A 75 1.22 15.71 -0.25
C CYS A 75 1.38 17.08 -0.91
N GLU A 76 0.47 18.00 -0.61
CA GLU A 76 0.53 19.41 -0.97
C GLU A 76 0.70 20.23 0.31
N VAL A 77 1.70 21.09 0.34
CA VAL A 77 1.99 22.01 1.44
C VAL A 77 1.92 23.42 0.91
N SER A 78 1.11 24.26 1.56
CA SER A 78 1.00 25.67 1.22
C SER A 78 1.36 26.55 2.42
N SER A 79 2.15 27.59 2.19
CA SER A 79 2.42 28.65 3.15
C SER A 79 1.33 29.73 3.12
N ASP A 80 1.34 30.58 4.14
CA ASP A 80 0.38 31.67 4.33
C ASP A 80 0.85 32.99 3.67
N SER A 81 0.05 34.04 3.84
CA SER A 81 0.39 35.41 3.50
C SER A 81 1.79 35.79 4.01
N PRO A 82 2.60 36.52 3.22
CA PRO A 82 2.23 37.22 1.98
C PRO A 82 2.40 36.43 0.69
N ASN A 83 3.18 35.34 0.69
CA ASN A 83 3.66 34.74 -0.54
C ASN A 83 2.79 33.57 -1.04
N PHE A 84 2.09 32.86 -0.16
CA PHE A 84 1.20 31.75 -0.51
C PHE A 84 1.88 30.66 -1.37
N TYR A 85 3.16 30.38 -1.11
CA TYR A 85 3.89 29.35 -1.84
C TYR A 85 3.22 27.99 -1.66
N THR A 86 3.19 27.20 -2.73
CA THR A 86 2.59 25.86 -2.70
C THR A 86 3.52 24.88 -3.39
N MET A 87 3.85 23.79 -2.69
CA MET A 87 4.68 22.71 -3.19
C MET A 87 3.93 21.38 -3.06
N MET A 88 4.08 20.51 -4.05
CA MET A 88 3.46 19.20 -4.08
C MET A 88 4.45 18.12 -4.49
N VAL A 89 4.49 17.04 -3.73
CA VAL A 89 5.30 15.84 -4.04
C VAL A 89 4.42 14.60 -4.05
N SER A 90 4.84 13.57 -4.78
CA SER A 90 4.10 12.32 -4.93
C SER A 90 4.95 11.11 -4.58
N GLY A 91 4.36 10.13 -3.91
CA GLY A 91 4.92 8.81 -3.66
C GLY A 91 3.97 7.71 -4.13
N TYR A 92 4.49 6.50 -4.37
CA TYR A 92 3.67 5.34 -4.70
C TYR A 92 3.67 4.37 -3.53
N LEU A 93 2.49 4.04 -3.02
CA LEU A 93 2.29 3.04 -1.98
C LEU A 93 1.92 1.71 -2.64
N TYR A 94 2.66 0.66 -2.31
CA TYR A 94 2.32 -0.73 -2.64
C TYR A 94 1.85 -1.42 -1.36
N VAL A 95 0.62 -1.92 -1.36
CA VAL A 95 0.13 -2.82 -0.33
C VAL A 95 0.10 -4.22 -0.95
N ILE A 96 0.92 -5.10 -0.39
CA ILE A 96 1.03 -6.49 -0.82
C ILE A 96 0.48 -7.38 0.28
N ASP A 97 -0.09 -8.50 -0.15
CA ASP A 97 -0.54 -9.56 0.73
C ASP A 97 0.29 -10.80 0.45
N THR A 98 1.09 -11.21 1.43
CA THR A 98 1.97 -12.36 1.29
C THR A 98 1.21 -13.63 1.63
N PRO A 99 1.44 -14.75 0.93
CA PRO A 99 0.82 -16.02 1.31
C PRO A 99 1.12 -16.34 2.78
N GLU A 100 0.10 -16.69 3.55
CA GLU A 100 0.26 -17.03 4.98
C GLU A 100 1.07 -18.32 5.16
N ASP A 101 0.98 -19.25 4.20
CA ASP A 101 1.60 -20.57 4.24
C ASP A 101 2.34 -20.90 2.93
N ASP A 102 3.13 -21.98 2.98
CA ASP A 102 3.77 -22.58 1.82
C ASP A 102 2.76 -23.16 0.81
N PRO A 103 3.10 -23.21 -0.49
CA PRO A 103 2.25 -23.84 -1.47
C PRO A 103 2.14 -25.35 -1.24
N ILE A 104 0.92 -25.87 -1.38
CA ILE A 104 0.61 -27.28 -1.17
C ILE A 104 0.74 -28.01 -2.51
N VAL A 105 1.52 -29.09 -2.50
CA VAL A 105 1.70 -29.98 -3.65
C VAL A 105 0.79 -31.20 -3.48
N PHE A 106 -0.10 -31.40 -4.44
CA PHE A 106 -0.89 -32.61 -4.61
C PHE A 106 -0.37 -33.38 -5.83
N VAL A 107 -0.25 -34.70 -5.72
CA VAL A 107 0.18 -35.59 -6.81
C VAL A 107 -0.88 -36.68 -6.98
N GLU A 108 -1.25 -36.99 -8.24
CA GLU A 108 -2.33 -37.95 -8.52
C GLU A 108 -2.01 -39.39 -8.08
N THR A 109 -0.73 -39.77 -8.02
CA THR A 109 -0.29 -41.11 -7.60
C THR A 109 1.02 -41.04 -6.83
N ASP A 110 1.07 -41.72 -5.69
CA ASP A 110 2.29 -41.89 -4.88
C ASP A 110 3.22 -42.96 -5.44
N PHE A 111 2.71 -43.86 -6.29
CA PHE A 111 3.42 -45.02 -6.83
C PHE A 111 3.29 -45.10 -8.36
N PRO A 112 3.95 -44.19 -9.09
CA PRO A 112 3.95 -44.23 -10.55
C PRO A 112 4.78 -45.41 -11.06
N GLU A 113 4.26 -46.11 -12.07
CA GLU A 113 5.04 -47.09 -12.82
C GLU A 113 6.08 -46.39 -13.71
N ILE A 114 7.15 -47.12 -14.07
CA ILE A 114 8.19 -46.58 -14.94
C ILE A 114 7.58 -46.27 -16.32
N GLY A 115 7.79 -45.04 -16.79
CA GLY A 115 7.22 -44.55 -18.05
C GLY A 115 5.86 -43.85 -17.90
N TYR A 116 5.28 -43.84 -16.70
CA TYR A 116 4.06 -43.08 -16.41
C TYR A 116 4.34 -41.59 -16.25
N THR A 117 3.46 -40.75 -16.80
CA THR A 117 3.51 -39.29 -16.61
C THR A 117 2.79 -38.92 -15.33
N ILE A 118 3.52 -38.40 -14.35
CA ILE A 118 2.95 -37.91 -13.10
C ILE A 118 2.29 -36.55 -13.36
N ARG A 119 1.06 -36.39 -12.87
CA ARG A 119 0.39 -35.09 -12.78
C ARG A 119 0.37 -34.65 -11.33
N GLY A 120 0.79 -33.39 -11.13
CA GLY A 120 0.77 -32.75 -9.84
C GLY A 120 0.16 -31.35 -9.96
N ASN A 121 -0.53 -30.94 -8.91
CA ASN A 121 -1.04 -29.60 -8.73
C ASN A 121 -0.31 -28.95 -7.57
N CYS A 122 0.18 -27.73 -7.76
CA CYS A 122 0.79 -26.93 -6.71
C CYS A 122 -0.05 -25.68 -6.57
N THR A 123 -0.67 -25.54 -5.40
CA THR A 123 -1.58 -24.44 -5.10
C THR A 123 -0.97 -23.60 -3.98
N SER A 124 -0.70 -22.33 -4.26
CA SER A 124 -0.34 -21.37 -3.22
C SER A 124 -1.59 -20.85 -2.51
N PRO A 125 -1.48 -20.45 -1.23
CA PRO A 125 -2.50 -19.63 -0.60
C PRO A 125 -2.74 -18.31 -1.38
N PRO A 126 -3.88 -17.64 -1.13
CA PRO A 126 -4.16 -16.31 -1.68
C PRO A 126 -3.02 -15.33 -1.39
N SER A 127 -2.71 -14.48 -2.36
CA SER A 127 -1.68 -13.45 -2.24
C SER A 127 -1.91 -12.33 -3.26
N PHE A 128 -1.36 -11.17 -2.96
CA PHE A 128 -1.35 -10.01 -3.84
C PHE A 128 0.05 -9.37 -3.90
N PRO A 129 0.70 -9.31 -5.08
CA PRO A 129 0.27 -9.89 -6.35
C PRO A 129 0.24 -11.43 -6.30
N PRO A 130 -0.37 -12.10 -7.30
CA PRO A 130 -0.38 -13.56 -7.35
C PRO A 130 1.03 -14.16 -7.26
N ALA A 131 1.18 -15.20 -6.44
CA ALA A 131 2.46 -15.88 -6.24
C ALA A 131 3.02 -16.50 -7.53
N ASN A 132 4.34 -16.43 -7.69
CA ASN A 132 5.05 -17.11 -8.77
C ASN A 132 5.43 -18.53 -8.34
N ILE A 133 4.79 -19.54 -8.93
CA ILE A 133 5.04 -20.95 -8.62
C ILE A 133 6.03 -21.54 -9.63
N THR A 134 7.09 -22.19 -9.13
CA THR A 134 8.07 -22.91 -9.97
C THR A 134 8.28 -24.31 -9.44
N TRP A 135 8.22 -25.31 -10.33
CA TRP A 135 8.40 -26.71 -9.97
C TRP A 135 9.84 -27.19 -10.12
N PHE A 136 10.28 -27.99 -9.15
CA PHE A 136 11.56 -28.68 -9.17
C PHE A 136 11.35 -30.16 -8.80
N ILE A 137 11.99 -31.07 -9.53
CA ILE A 137 12.07 -32.48 -9.19
C ILE A 137 13.55 -32.82 -9.02
N ASN A 138 13.94 -33.28 -7.82
CA ASN A 138 15.35 -33.57 -7.47
C ASN A 138 16.30 -32.41 -7.81
N GLY A 139 15.89 -31.18 -7.54
CA GLY A 139 16.66 -29.96 -7.81
C GLY A 139 16.70 -29.51 -9.28
N LYS A 140 16.08 -30.25 -10.20
CA LYS A 140 15.98 -29.86 -11.62
C LYS A 140 14.66 -29.16 -11.89
N LYS A 141 14.73 -27.95 -12.45
CA LYS A 141 13.55 -27.17 -12.82
C LYS A 141 12.72 -27.92 -13.86
N VAL A 142 11.43 -28.09 -13.60
CA VAL A 142 10.49 -28.68 -14.56
C VAL A 142 10.04 -27.59 -15.53
N ILE A 143 10.13 -27.86 -16.83
CA ILE A 143 9.54 -27.01 -17.86
C ILE A 143 8.09 -27.47 -18.03
N GLN A 144 7.15 -26.68 -17.49
CA GLN A 144 5.72 -26.91 -17.71
C GLN A 144 5.44 -26.81 -19.21
N ARG A 145 4.74 -27.81 -19.76
CA ARG A 145 4.28 -27.84 -21.16
C ARG A 145 2.77 -27.60 -21.20
#